data_AF-A0A3M3R2S1-F1
#
_entry.id   AF-A0A3M3R2S1-F1
#
_cell.length_a   1.000
_cell.length_b   1.000
_cell.length_c   1.000
_cell.angle_alpha   90.00
_cell.angle_beta   90.00
_cell.angle_gamma   90.00
#
_symmetry.space_group_name_H-M   'P 1'
#
loop_
_entity.id
_entity.type
_entity.pdbx_description
1 polymer ?
#
loop_
_entity_poly.entity_id
_entity_poly.type
_entity_poly.pdbx_seq_one_letter_code
_entity_poly.pdbx_strand_id
1 'polypeptide(L)'
;MIIQNWRHTMSNSTNESKYFDLHTTGIGYLNRIREVKPRKGNPFMAVTVAALKGSTDSAEYAYIDCNVVGAEADKLIRRCQEAVGAEKKVLVSFRIGDIWADVFTYSSGAKQGQPGVSLKGRLLYLAWIKVEGEYVYQALQKEEASASSESSESDTTPVVQSEASAASEPTDVAPAATPSKPTRAKPARAGRGKKQAA
;
A
#
# COMPACT_ATOMS: atom_id res chain seq x y z
N MET A 1 42.81 -45.62 -35.35
CA MET A 1 41.71 -44.89 -36.00
C MET A 1 41.03 -44.03 -34.93
N ILE A 2 41.42 -42.77 -34.82
CA ILE A 2 40.84 -41.80 -33.87
C ILE A 2 40.08 -40.81 -34.74
N ILE A 3 38.75 -40.80 -34.66
CA ILE A 3 37.93 -39.77 -35.33
C ILE A 3 37.39 -38.88 -34.22
N GLN A 4 37.86 -37.64 -34.22
CA GLN A 4 37.46 -36.58 -33.31
C GLN A 4 36.04 -36.07 -33.63
N ASN A 5 35.38 -35.61 -32.56
CA ASN A 5 34.12 -34.88 -32.49
C ASN A 5 33.88 -33.86 -33.62
N TRP A 6 32.61 -33.51 -33.81
CA TRP A 6 32.10 -32.13 -33.69
C TRP A 6 30.60 -32.18 -33.35
N ARG A 7 30.23 -31.92 -32.09
CA ARG A 7 28.84 -31.58 -31.72
C ARG A 7 28.73 -30.07 -31.77
N HIS A 8 28.04 -29.55 -32.78
CA HIS A 8 27.52 -28.19 -32.77
C HIS A 8 26.56 -28.04 -31.58
N THR A 9 26.97 -27.34 -30.53
CA THR A 9 26.03 -26.74 -29.57
C THR A 9 25.35 -25.56 -30.26
N MET A 10 24.11 -25.74 -30.70
CA MET A 10 23.24 -24.59 -30.98
C MET A 10 23.02 -23.83 -29.67
N SER A 11 23.51 -22.60 -29.60
CA SER A 11 23.14 -21.64 -28.56
C SER A 11 21.65 -21.32 -28.72
N ASN A 12 20.82 -21.95 -27.90
CA ASN A 12 19.41 -21.65 -27.82
C ASN A 12 19.28 -20.21 -27.28
N SER A 13 19.05 -19.27 -28.19
CA SER A 13 18.78 -17.88 -27.84
C SER A 13 17.41 -17.86 -27.19
N THR A 14 17.36 -17.89 -25.85
CA THR A 14 16.11 -17.76 -25.10
C THR A 14 15.44 -16.47 -25.53
N ASN A 15 14.30 -16.61 -26.20
CA ASN A 15 13.42 -15.53 -26.59
C ASN A 15 12.83 -14.97 -25.29
N GLU A 16 13.53 -14.01 -24.68
CA GLU A 16 13.11 -13.35 -23.45
C GLU A 16 11.85 -12.55 -23.77
N SER A 17 10.70 -13.10 -23.40
CA SER A 17 9.43 -12.42 -23.59
C SER A 17 9.39 -11.23 -22.65
N LYS A 18 9.40 -10.02 -23.21
CA LYS A 18 9.31 -8.78 -22.46
C LYS A 18 7.85 -8.54 -22.09
N TYR A 19 7.57 -8.50 -20.79
CA TYR A 19 6.26 -8.13 -20.24
C TYR A 19 6.35 -6.73 -19.63
N PHE A 20 5.21 -6.06 -19.53
CA PHE A 20 5.10 -4.83 -18.74
C PHE A 20 4.72 -5.21 -17.31
N ASP A 21 5.47 -4.71 -16.34
CA ASP A 21 5.14 -4.88 -14.93
C ASP A 21 4.34 -3.70 -14.41
N LEU A 22 3.25 -3.97 -13.69
CA LEU A 22 2.55 -2.98 -12.89
C LEU A 22 2.98 -3.11 -11.42
N HIS A 23 3.73 -2.14 -10.92
CA HIS A 23 4.14 -2.10 -9.51
C HIS A 23 3.50 -0.96 -8.75
N THR A 24 3.03 -1.26 -7.54
CA THR A 24 2.58 -0.29 -6.55
C THR A 24 3.45 -0.41 -5.32
N THR A 25 4.10 0.69 -4.95
CA THR A 25 4.93 0.78 -3.76
C THR A 25 4.27 1.69 -2.73
N GLY A 26 4.55 1.45 -1.46
CA GLY A 26 3.99 2.26 -0.39
C GLY A 26 4.33 1.72 0.98
N ILE A 27 3.79 2.39 1.99
CA ILE A 27 3.87 1.96 3.39
C ILE A 27 2.49 1.58 3.90
N GLY A 28 2.44 0.59 4.77
CA GLY A 28 1.17 0.11 5.31
C GLY A 28 1.36 -0.89 6.43
N TYR A 29 0.28 -1.15 7.16
CA TYR A 29 0.29 -2.13 8.23
C TYR A 29 -0.07 -3.51 7.70
N LEU A 30 0.64 -4.54 8.17
CA LEU A 30 0.26 -5.92 7.90
C LEU A 30 -0.94 -6.29 8.76
N ASN A 31 -1.95 -6.86 8.14
CA ASN A 31 -3.15 -7.36 8.79
C ASN A 31 -3.46 -8.77 8.29
N ARG A 32 -4.05 -9.59 9.16
CA ARG A 32 -4.67 -10.88 8.81
C ARG A 32 -3.76 -11.80 7.97
N ILE A 33 -2.56 -12.08 8.47
CA ILE A 33 -1.64 -13.06 7.87
C ILE A 33 -2.25 -14.47 8.02
N ARG A 34 -2.38 -15.20 6.91
CA ARG A 34 -2.96 -16.55 6.90
C ARG A 34 -2.31 -17.45 5.84
N GLU A 35 -2.25 -18.75 6.15
CA GLU A 35 -1.95 -19.76 5.13
C GLU A 35 -3.21 -20.13 4.37
N VAL A 36 -3.15 -20.01 3.05
CA VAL A 36 -4.23 -20.44 2.16
C VAL A 36 -3.79 -21.72 1.49
N LYS A 37 -4.56 -22.80 1.72
CA LYS A 37 -4.38 -24.08 1.03
C LYS A 37 -5.39 -24.15 -0.11
N PRO A 38 -4.98 -23.89 -1.36
CA PRO A 38 -5.89 -23.99 -2.50
C PRO A 38 -6.27 -25.45 -2.75
N ARG A 39 -7.42 -25.68 -3.40
CA ARG A 39 -7.87 -27.04 -3.79
C ARG A 39 -6.90 -27.72 -4.75
N LYS A 40 -6.13 -26.94 -5.52
CA LYS A 40 -5.08 -27.38 -6.43
C LYS A 40 -3.88 -26.45 -6.27
N GLY A 41 -2.68 -27.01 -6.14
CA GLY A 41 -1.44 -26.25 -6.00
C GLY A 41 -0.89 -26.25 -4.58
N ASN A 42 0.24 -25.58 -4.41
CA ASN A 42 0.94 -25.50 -3.12
C ASN A 42 0.27 -24.48 -2.18
N PRO A 43 0.29 -24.72 -0.87
CA PRO A 43 -0.07 -23.71 0.12
C PRO A 43 0.76 -22.43 -0.07
N PHE A 44 0.12 -21.28 0.06
CA PHE A 44 0.80 -19.99 -0.01
C PHE A 44 0.36 -19.08 1.14
N MET A 45 1.24 -18.15 1.52
CA MET A 45 0.89 -17.09 2.47
C MET A 45 0.02 -16.04 1.79
N ALA A 46 -1.02 -15.60 2.48
CA ALA A 46 -1.82 -14.45 2.10
C ALA A 46 -1.80 -13.44 3.25
N VAL A 47 -1.77 -12.15 2.90
CA VAL A 47 -1.74 -11.05 3.88
C VAL A 47 -2.59 -9.91 3.36
N THR A 48 -3.34 -9.26 4.25
CA THR A 48 -4.05 -8.02 3.93
C THR A 48 -3.17 -6.85 4.34
N VAL A 49 -2.78 -5.99 3.40
CA VAL A 49 -2.02 -4.78 3.69
C VAL A 49 -2.98 -3.61 3.83
N ALA A 50 -2.97 -2.95 4.98
CA ALA A 50 -3.63 -1.67 5.20
C ALA A 50 -2.69 -0.54 4.74
N ALA A 51 -2.72 -0.27 3.44
CA ALA A 51 -1.90 0.76 2.80
C ALA A 51 -2.35 2.15 3.26
N LEU A 52 -1.39 2.97 3.70
CA LEU A 52 -1.63 4.33 4.15
C LEU A 52 -1.82 5.26 2.94
N LYS A 53 -2.83 6.14 3.02
CA LYS A 53 -3.07 7.21 2.04
C LYS A 53 -3.58 8.47 2.74
N GLY A 54 -3.57 9.60 2.02
CA GLY A 54 -4.01 10.88 2.56
C GLY A 54 -2.92 11.63 3.32
N SER A 55 -3.32 12.61 4.13
CA SER A 55 -2.40 13.45 4.91
C SER A 55 -1.86 12.74 6.15
N THR A 56 -0.70 13.16 6.64
CA THR A 56 -0.12 12.63 7.89
C THR A 56 -1.03 12.85 9.11
N ASP A 57 -1.79 13.95 9.14
CA ASP A 57 -2.70 14.28 10.25
C ASP A 57 -4.03 13.52 10.20
N SER A 58 -4.40 13.01 9.03
CA SER A 58 -5.63 12.24 8.77
C SER A 58 -5.32 11.08 7.83
N ALA A 59 -4.63 10.07 8.37
CA ALA A 59 -4.29 8.87 7.62
C ALA A 59 -5.54 8.05 7.30
N GLU A 60 -5.72 7.77 6.01
CA GLU A 60 -6.73 6.87 5.51
C GLU A 60 -6.09 5.52 5.13
N TYR A 61 -6.90 4.46 5.15
CA TYR A 61 -6.43 3.11 4.85
C TYR A 61 -7.12 2.54 3.61
N ALA A 62 -6.32 2.03 2.68
CA ALA A 62 -6.78 1.16 1.60
C ALA A 62 -6.35 -0.27 1.90
N TYR A 63 -7.32 -1.18 1.97
CA TYR A 63 -7.04 -2.59 2.23
C TYR A 63 -6.79 -3.34 0.93
N ILE A 64 -5.65 -4.03 0.86
CA ILE A 64 -5.23 -4.80 -0.31
C ILE A 64 -4.97 -6.24 0.15
N ASP A 65 -5.72 -7.19 -0.39
CA ASP A 65 -5.51 -8.62 -0.17
C ASP A 65 -4.41 -9.14 -1.09
N CYS A 66 -3.24 -9.44 -0.53
CA CYS A 66 -2.08 -9.88 -1.28
C CYS A 66 -1.82 -11.38 -1.12
N ASN A 67 -1.51 -12.07 -2.22
CA ASN A 67 -0.78 -13.34 -2.14
C ASN A 67 0.73 -13.05 -2.07
N VAL A 68 1.45 -13.76 -1.20
CA VAL A 68 2.90 -13.57 -1.08
C VAL A 68 3.59 -14.45 -2.10
N VAL A 69 4.24 -13.82 -3.07
CA VAL A 69 4.92 -14.50 -4.19
C VAL A 69 6.44 -14.36 -4.07
N GLY A 70 6.93 -13.28 -3.44
CA GLY A 70 8.35 -13.11 -3.17
C GLY A 70 8.88 -14.12 -2.14
N ALA A 71 9.94 -14.85 -2.49
CA ALA A 71 10.53 -15.86 -1.59
C ALA A 71 11.09 -15.26 -0.29
N GLU A 72 11.69 -14.07 -0.36
CA GLU A 72 12.14 -13.35 0.84
C GLU A 72 10.97 -12.75 1.62
N ALA A 73 9.99 -12.18 0.90
CA ALA A 73 8.77 -11.65 1.50
C ALA A 73 8.02 -12.75 2.28
N ASP A 74 7.91 -13.97 1.76
CA ASP A 74 7.25 -15.10 2.45
C ASP A 74 7.90 -15.40 3.81
N LYS A 75 9.23 -15.48 3.87
CA LYS A 75 9.97 -15.72 5.11
C LYS A 75 9.72 -14.61 6.14
N LEU A 76 9.74 -13.36 5.69
CA LEU A 76 9.51 -12.20 6.55
C LEU A 76 8.07 -12.15 7.08
N ILE A 77 7.08 -12.43 6.22
CA ILE A 77 5.67 -12.48 6.60
C ILE A 77 5.43 -13.58 7.64
N ARG A 78 6.02 -14.77 7.47
CA ARG A 78 5.93 -15.87 8.46
C ARG A 78 6.50 -15.46 9.81
N ARG A 79 7.65 -14.78 9.83
CA ARG A 79 8.24 -14.24 11.07
C ARG A 79 7.33 -13.22 11.76
N CYS A 80 6.60 -12.42 10.98
CA CYS A 80 5.69 -11.41 11.51
C CYS A 80 4.32 -11.98 11.91
N GLN A 81 4.03 -13.25 11.66
CA GLN A 81 2.73 -13.86 11.91
C GLN A 81 2.35 -13.81 13.40
N GLU A 82 3.29 -14.12 14.29
CA GLU A 82 3.07 -14.03 15.75
C GLU A 82 2.84 -12.59 16.21
N ALA A 83 3.60 -11.63 15.67
CA ALA A 83 3.45 -10.22 16.01
C ALA A 83 2.07 -9.68 15.60
N VAL A 84 1.62 -9.99 14.38
CA VAL A 84 0.29 -9.61 13.90
C VAL A 84 -0.81 -10.34 14.67
N GLY A 85 -0.61 -11.63 15.00
CA GLY A 85 -1.54 -12.41 15.83
C GLY A 85 -1.68 -11.89 17.26
N ALA A 86 -0.62 -11.26 17.79
CA ALA A 86 -0.63 -10.56 19.07
C ALA A 86 -1.10 -9.09 18.97
N GLU A 87 -1.73 -8.71 17.84
CA GLU A 87 -2.25 -7.36 17.56
C GLU A 87 -1.20 -6.23 17.63
N LYS A 88 0.09 -6.58 17.46
CA LYS A 88 1.16 -5.58 17.40
C LYS A 88 1.11 -4.80 16.09
N LYS A 89 1.49 -3.53 16.15
CA LYS A 89 1.61 -2.64 14.99
C LYS A 89 2.82 -3.02 14.16
N VAL A 90 2.60 -3.78 13.10
CA VAL A 90 3.63 -4.13 12.12
C VAL A 90 3.51 -3.24 10.89
N LEU A 91 4.35 -2.20 10.80
CA LEU A 91 4.42 -1.27 9.68
C LEU A 91 5.50 -1.71 8.70
N VAL A 92 5.19 -1.75 7.41
CA VAL A 92 6.12 -2.19 6.37
C VAL A 92 6.16 -1.23 5.20
N SER A 93 7.30 -1.21 4.50
CA SER A 93 7.37 -0.70 3.12
C SER A 93 7.28 -1.86 2.16
N PHE A 94 6.28 -1.84 1.29
CA PHE A 94 5.95 -2.96 0.40
C PHE A 94 6.08 -2.57 -1.08
N ARG A 95 6.26 -3.59 -1.91
CA ARG A 95 6.05 -3.53 -3.36
C ARG A 95 5.07 -4.64 -3.74
N ILE A 96 3.91 -4.22 -4.24
CA ILE A 96 2.85 -5.09 -4.74
C ILE A 96 2.88 -5.04 -6.27
N GLY A 97 2.88 -6.20 -6.91
CA GLY A 97 2.75 -6.34 -8.36
C GLY A 97 1.32 -6.69 -8.74
N ASP A 98 0.92 -6.23 -9.93
CA ASP A 98 -0.37 -6.47 -10.58
C ASP A 98 -1.54 -6.35 -9.61
N ILE A 99 -2.00 -5.13 -9.39
CA ILE A 99 -3.20 -4.91 -8.58
C ILE A 99 -4.43 -5.06 -9.46
N TRP A 100 -5.46 -5.76 -8.96
CA TRP A 100 -6.77 -5.87 -9.62
C TRP A 100 -7.91 -5.82 -8.61
N ALA A 101 -9.07 -5.32 -9.06
CA ALA A 101 -10.30 -5.38 -8.27
C ALA A 101 -11.01 -6.71 -8.52
N ASP A 102 -11.34 -7.42 -7.44
CA ASP A 102 -12.12 -8.66 -7.48
C ASP A 102 -13.53 -8.39 -6.96
N VAL A 103 -14.52 -8.57 -7.84
CA VAL A 103 -15.92 -8.41 -7.49
C VAL A 103 -16.45 -9.75 -7.01
N PHE A 104 -16.96 -9.80 -5.78
CA PHE A 104 -17.50 -11.00 -5.17
C PHE A 104 -18.90 -10.74 -4.64
N THR A 105 -19.69 -11.79 -4.48
CA THR A 105 -21.01 -11.67 -3.82
C THR A 105 -20.88 -12.13 -2.38
N TYR A 106 -21.37 -11.34 -1.43
CA TYR A 106 -21.40 -11.76 -0.03
C TYR A 106 -22.33 -12.97 0.12
N SER A 107 -21.78 -14.10 0.57
CA SER A 107 -22.53 -15.35 0.76
C SER A 107 -23.30 -15.40 2.08
N SER A 108 -22.96 -14.54 3.04
CA SER A 108 -23.54 -14.52 4.38
C SER A 108 -23.45 -13.12 5.03
N GLY A 109 -24.23 -12.88 6.08
CA GLY A 109 -24.28 -11.63 6.83
C GLY A 109 -25.34 -10.64 6.31
N ALA A 110 -25.40 -9.45 6.91
CA ALA A 110 -26.42 -8.44 6.60
C ALA A 110 -26.40 -7.93 5.14
N LYS A 111 -25.27 -8.11 4.45
CA LYS A 111 -25.09 -7.73 3.04
C LYS A 111 -25.18 -8.93 2.08
N GLN A 112 -25.68 -10.07 2.53
CA GLN A 112 -25.81 -11.27 1.72
C GLN A 112 -26.52 -10.97 0.39
N GLY A 113 -25.97 -11.49 -0.71
CA GLY A 113 -26.50 -11.29 -2.06
C GLY A 113 -26.09 -9.96 -2.73
N GLN A 114 -25.43 -9.04 -2.02
CA GLN A 114 -24.93 -7.80 -2.62
C GLN A 114 -23.52 -7.99 -3.22
N PRO A 115 -23.18 -7.26 -4.30
CA PRO A 115 -21.82 -7.22 -4.83
C PRO A 115 -20.91 -6.44 -3.86
N GLY A 116 -19.79 -7.05 -3.52
CA GLY A 116 -18.65 -6.43 -2.85
C GLY A 116 -17.45 -6.36 -3.81
N VAL A 117 -16.53 -5.46 -3.52
CA VAL A 117 -15.26 -5.34 -4.25
C VAL A 117 -14.13 -5.48 -3.25
N SER A 118 -13.17 -6.35 -3.53
CA SER A 118 -11.90 -6.43 -2.78
C SER A 118 -10.75 -6.09 -3.72
N LEU A 119 -9.80 -5.30 -3.24
CA LEU A 119 -8.58 -5.01 -3.99
C LEU A 119 -7.59 -6.15 -3.73
N LYS A 120 -7.08 -6.77 -4.79
CA LYS A 120 -6.13 -7.87 -4.72
C LYS A 120 -4.83 -7.51 -5.42
N GLY A 121 -3.75 -8.19 -5.04
CA GLY A 121 -2.46 -8.03 -5.70
C GLY A 121 -1.45 -9.10 -5.28
N ARG A 122 -0.22 -8.98 -5.78
CA ARG A 122 0.88 -9.89 -5.47
C ARG A 122 1.94 -9.19 -4.63
N LEU A 123 2.15 -9.62 -3.39
CA LEU A 123 3.25 -9.09 -2.58
C LEU A 123 4.56 -9.68 -3.09
N LEU A 124 5.38 -8.81 -3.69
CA LEU A 124 6.65 -9.19 -4.31
C LEU A 124 7.81 -8.98 -3.35
N TYR A 125 7.80 -7.89 -2.59
CA TYR A 125 8.95 -7.46 -1.83
C TYR A 125 8.58 -6.58 -0.63
N LEU A 126 9.39 -6.66 0.43
CA LEU A 126 9.34 -5.81 1.61
C LEU A 126 10.71 -5.14 1.77
N ALA A 127 10.75 -3.81 1.72
CA ALA A 127 12.00 -3.06 1.82
C ALA A 127 12.47 -2.94 3.29
N TRP A 128 11.53 -2.76 4.21
CA TRP A 128 11.81 -2.74 5.65
C TRP A 128 10.54 -3.07 6.44
N ILE A 129 10.74 -3.48 7.68
CA ILE A 129 9.67 -3.86 8.61
C ILE A 129 9.96 -3.20 9.96
N LYS A 130 8.94 -2.53 10.50
CA LYS A 130 8.89 -2.00 11.86
C LYS A 130 7.84 -2.73 12.67
N VAL A 131 8.19 -3.14 13.88
CA VAL A 131 7.23 -3.70 14.86
C VAL A 131 7.22 -2.75 16.05
N GLU A 132 6.05 -2.22 16.41
CA GLU A 132 5.90 -1.22 17.48
C GLU A 132 6.82 0.00 17.33
N GLY A 133 7.17 0.36 16.08
CA GLY A 133 8.04 1.49 15.75
C GLY A 133 9.53 1.15 15.62
N GLU A 134 9.96 -0.05 16.04
CA GLU A 134 11.36 -0.48 15.96
C GLU A 134 11.64 -1.24 14.65
N TYR A 135 12.74 -0.91 13.97
CA TYR A 135 13.17 -1.64 12.77
C TYR A 135 13.65 -3.04 13.14
N VAL A 136 12.92 -4.06 12.69
CA VAL A 136 13.28 -5.47 12.88
C VAL A 136 13.90 -6.10 11.63
N TYR A 137 13.72 -5.45 10.49
CA TYR A 137 14.31 -5.83 9.21
C TYR A 137 14.44 -4.61 8.31
N GLN A 138 15.55 -4.52 7.60
CA GLN A 138 15.78 -3.57 6.53
C GLN A 138 16.59 -4.28 5.46
N ALA A 139 16.07 -4.30 4.25
CA ALA A 139 16.79 -4.84 3.13
C ALA A 139 17.93 -3.88 2.79
N LEU A 140 19.13 -4.43 2.64
CA LEU A 140 20.23 -3.72 2.00
C LEU A 140 19.80 -3.54 0.54
N GLN A 141 19.62 -2.28 0.11
CA GLN A 141 19.35 -1.99 -1.29
C GLN A 141 20.49 -2.59 -2.10
N LYS A 142 20.21 -3.66 -2.85
CA LYS A 142 21.05 -3.99 -3.99
C LYS A 142 20.73 -2.91 -5.02
N GLU A 143 21.62 -1.94 -5.13
CA GLU A 143 21.62 -0.91 -6.15
C GLU A 143 21.52 -1.59 -7.52
N GLU A 144 20.30 -1.72 -8.04
CA GLU A 144 20.12 -1.85 -9.48
C GLU A 144 20.36 -0.45 -10.06
N ALA A 145 21.63 -0.21 -10.39
CA ALA A 145 22.14 0.79 -11.33
C ALA A 145 21.15 1.89 -11.74
N SER A 146 20.93 2.84 -10.85
CA SER A 146 20.56 4.20 -11.27
C SER A 146 21.86 4.96 -11.43
N ALA A 147 22.49 4.80 -12.60
CA ALA A 147 23.52 5.72 -13.06
C ALA A 147 22.84 7.05 -13.40
N SER A 148 22.79 7.94 -12.43
CA SER A 148 22.71 9.38 -12.68
C SER A 148 23.69 10.04 -11.72
N SER A 149 24.74 10.56 -12.32
CA SER A 149 26.01 11.00 -11.77
C SER A 149 25.91 11.91 -10.55
N GLU A 150 26.79 11.65 -9.58
CA GLU A 150 27.30 12.67 -8.69
C GLU A 150 28.04 13.75 -9.50
N SER A 151 27.68 15.01 -9.27
CA SER A 151 28.65 16.10 -9.27
C SER A 151 28.18 17.15 -8.26
N SER A 152 28.67 17.00 -7.04
CA SER A 152 28.75 18.05 -6.04
C SER A 152 29.97 18.92 -6.33
N GLU A 153 29.76 20.24 -6.32
CA GLU A 153 30.69 21.38 -6.12
C GLU A 153 30.23 22.52 -7.05
N SER A 154 30.22 23.80 -6.70
CA SER A 154 30.12 24.56 -5.46
C SER A 154 30.05 26.03 -5.93
N ASP A 155 29.33 26.84 -5.17
CA ASP A 155 29.61 28.27 -4.94
C ASP A 155 29.03 29.38 -5.84
N THR A 156 28.61 30.43 -5.11
CA THR A 156 28.32 31.83 -5.46
C THR A 156 26.93 32.26 -5.97
N THR A 157 26.07 32.66 -5.02
CA THR A 157 25.08 33.76 -5.12
C THR A 157 25.76 35.13 -5.24
N PRO A 158 25.07 36.29 -5.39
CA PRO A 158 23.81 36.63 -6.10
C PRO A 158 23.97 37.89 -7.00
N VAL A 159 23.06 38.17 -7.95
CA VAL A 159 22.89 39.54 -8.49
C VAL A 159 21.41 39.92 -8.62
N VAL A 160 21.12 41.08 -8.04
CA VAL A 160 19.85 41.78 -7.89
C VAL A 160 19.50 42.59 -9.13
N GLN A 161 18.23 42.58 -9.54
CA GLN A 161 17.48 43.66 -10.24
C GLN A 161 16.00 43.24 -10.13
N SER A 162 15.14 43.78 -9.24
CA SER A 162 14.67 45.16 -9.09
C SER A 162 14.25 45.81 -10.41
N GLU A 163 13.00 45.58 -10.81
CA GLU A 163 12.17 46.61 -11.41
C GLU A 163 10.75 46.51 -10.84
N ALA A 164 10.37 47.57 -10.12
CA ALA A 164 9.04 47.86 -9.65
C ALA A 164 8.63 49.21 -10.24
N SER A 165 7.45 49.28 -10.85
CA SER A 165 6.54 50.44 -10.84
C SER A 165 5.28 50.07 -11.64
N ALA A 166 4.13 49.90 -10.98
CA ALA A 166 3.13 50.93 -10.66
C ALA A 166 2.25 51.26 -11.90
N ALA A 167 0.93 51.37 -11.85
CA ALA A 167 0.06 51.73 -10.73
C ALA A 167 -1.43 51.42 -11.04
N SER A 168 -2.23 51.30 -9.97
CA SER A 168 -3.57 51.93 -9.76
C SER A 168 -4.77 51.51 -10.64
N GLU A 169 -6.00 51.26 -10.14
CA GLU A 169 -6.65 51.28 -8.82
C GLU A 169 -8.14 50.79 -9.03
N PRO A 170 -9.10 50.98 -8.10
CA PRO A 170 -9.73 49.95 -7.27
C PRO A 170 -11.20 49.63 -7.65
N THR A 171 -11.79 48.61 -7.02
CA THR A 171 -13.20 48.69 -6.60
C THR A 171 -13.43 47.85 -5.34
N ASP A 172 -13.45 48.58 -4.24
CA ASP A 172 -14.28 48.43 -3.04
C ASP A 172 -15.55 47.57 -3.25
N VAL A 173 -15.74 46.50 -2.45
CA VAL A 173 -16.90 46.35 -1.53
C VAL A 173 -16.57 45.28 -0.47
N ALA A 174 -16.54 45.68 0.79
CA ALA A 174 -16.75 44.84 1.97
C ALA A 174 -18.05 45.31 2.67
N PRO A 175 -18.54 44.70 3.76
CA PRO A 175 -18.67 43.28 4.10
C PRO A 175 -20.09 42.93 4.59
N ALA A 176 -20.54 41.67 4.55
CA ALA A 176 -21.62 41.22 5.46
C ALA A 176 -21.73 39.70 5.61
N ALA A 177 -21.89 39.29 6.88
CA ALA A 177 -22.50 38.07 7.39
C ALA A 177 -21.67 36.77 7.52
N THR A 178 -21.25 36.56 8.77
CA THR A 178 -20.81 35.33 9.44
C THR A 178 -21.95 34.26 9.56
N PRO A 179 -21.65 33.03 10.04
CA PRO A 179 -22.19 31.78 9.50
C PRO A 179 -23.46 31.26 10.21
N SER A 180 -24.29 30.52 9.48
CA SER A 180 -25.43 29.77 10.02
C SER A 180 -25.15 28.27 10.09
N LYS A 181 -25.22 27.76 11.32
CA LYS A 181 -24.99 26.40 11.83
C LYS A 181 -26.14 25.45 11.45
N PRO A 182 -25.91 24.18 11.03
CA PRO A 182 -26.98 23.18 11.01
C PRO A 182 -27.19 22.59 12.40
N THR A 183 -28.42 22.73 12.89
CA THR A 183 -28.90 22.23 14.19
C THR A 183 -28.98 20.70 14.20
N ARG A 184 -28.33 20.11 15.20
CA ARG A 184 -28.45 18.72 15.64
C ARG A 184 -29.90 18.39 16.03
N ALA A 185 -30.58 17.56 15.23
CA ALA A 185 -31.83 16.93 15.62
C ALA A 185 -31.55 15.67 16.47
N LYS A 186 -32.25 15.59 17.61
CA LYS A 186 -32.21 14.51 18.58
C LYS A 186 -33.64 13.97 18.67
N PRO A 187 -33.93 12.67 18.42
CA PRO A 187 -35.21 12.13 18.85
C PRO A 187 -35.16 11.73 20.32
N ALA A 188 -36.32 11.89 20.94
CA ALA A 188 -36.56 11.84 22.36
C ALA A 188 -36.39 10.44 22.97
N ARG A 189 -35.80 10.43 24.17
CA ARG A 189 -35.93 9.37 25.16
C ARG A 189 -37.20 9.65 25.96
N ALA A 190 -38.29 8.97 25.66
CA ALA A 190 -39.45 8.88 26.56
C ALA A 190 -39.25 7.66 27.46
N GLY A 191 -39.27 7.90 28.77
CA GLY A 191 -39.18 6.87 29.79
C GLY A 191 -40.55 6.55 30.42
N ARG A 192 -40.50 5.51 31.28
CA ARG A 192 -41.53 4.98 32.20
C ARG A 192 -42.64 4.18 31.51
N GLY A 193 -42.97 2.97 31.92
CA GLY A 193 -42.61 2.20 33.11
C GLY A 193 -43.75 1.23 33.45
N LYS A 194 -43.50 0.35 34.44
CA LYS A 194 -44.39 -0.69 35.01
C LYS A 194 -44.48 -1.97 34.17
N LYS A 195 -44.59 -3.19 34.70
CA LYS A 195 -44.49 -3.82 36.05
C LYS A 195 -44.85 -5.28 35.76
N GLN A 196 -44.23 -6.25 36.47
CA GLN A 196 -44.82 -7.54 36.88
C GLN A 196 -45.23 -8.50 35.74
N ALA A 197 -45.32 -9.81 35.86
CA ALA A 197 -44.99 -10.85 36.84
C ALA A 197 -45.24 -12.19 36.11
N ALA A 198 -44.74 -13.29 36.71
CA ALA A 198 -44.91 -14.69 36.33
C ALA A 198 -44.02 -15.20 35.19
#